data_AF-A0A3A4Q9R4-F1
#
_entry.id   AF-A0A3A4Q9R4-F1
#
_cell.length_a   1.000
_cell.length_b   1.000
_cell.length_c   1.000
_cell.angle_alpha   90.00
_cell.angle_beta   90.00
_cell.angle_gamma   90.00
#
_symmetry.space_group_name_H-M   'P 1'
#
loop_
_entity.id
_entity.type
_entity.pdbx_description
1 polymer ?
#
loop_
_entity_poly.entity_id
_entity_poly.type
_entity_poly.pdbx_seq_one_letter_code
_entity_poly.pdbx_strand_id
1 'polypeptide(L)'
;MLVGQAVAESAGIFALVVAILLLFFNVANPNLANAASLLGAGLCMGLGALGSGIGSGMPAAETCRAVARQPRLSNRLLTVMLIGSAVCQTPAILSMVISLMLIFLNYGDASAIKAAALLGAGLCMGFGGIGSGAGSGHPAGETCKGIARQPGAQSLLTTNMLIGAAVCQTPAIFAMVVSLMLMFVNFGDVPLNPTWAAFMGAALSTGLAAIGSGYGGGMVAGASCEGIARQPRAVGNVTTTMLVGQAVAQTPCIFGLLISFVLMFKMFPETAALSPSMALLSAGICMGFGAIGPGLGNGMTAEGAVRWIARNEEDTGLLMRIMLVGQAVSQSTAIYAMVISLVLIFVI
;
A
#
# COMPACT_ATOMS: atom_id res chain seq x y z
N MET A 1 -27.36 5.25 3.11
CA MET A 1 -26.76 4.02 2.57
C MET A 1 -26.27 4.23 1.13
N LEU A 2 -27.12 4.72 0.22
CA LEU A 2 -26.79 4.96 -1.20
C LEU A 2 -25.46 5.72 -1.41
N VAL A 3 -25.21 6.81 -0.68
CA VAL A 3 -24.01 7.63 -0.89
C VAL A 3 -22.71 6.92 -0.47
N GLY A 4 -22.73 6.16 0.63
CA GLY A 4 -21.55 5.41 1.08
C GLY A 4 -21.21 4.24 0.15
N GLN A 5 -22.24 3.57 -0.39
CA GLN A 5 -22.08 2.52 -1.40
C GLN A 5 -21.56 3.09 -2.72
N ALA A 6 -22.05 4.25 -3.17
CA ALA A 6 -21.55 4.89 -4.39
C ALA A 6 -20.04 5.19 -4.34
N VAL A 7 -19.52 5.59 -3.16
CA VAL A 7 -18.07 5.76 -2.98
C VAL A 7 -17.36 4.40 -3.00
N ALA A 8 -17.84 3.39 -2.27
CA ALA A 8 -17.21 2.06 -2.32
C ALA A 8 -17.21 1.46 -3.75
N GLU A 9 -18.27 1.71 -4.54
CA GLU A 9 -18.42 1.27 -5.92
C GLU A 9 -17.49 2.00 -6.90
N SER A 10 -16.93 3.16 -6.54
CA SER A 10 -16.11 3.91 -7.52
C SER A 10 -14.85 3.13 -7.94
N ALA A 11 -14.24 2.35 -7.04
CA ALA A 11 -13.15 1.44 -7.39
C ALA A 11 -13.59 0.35 -8.39
N GLY A 12 -14.83 -0.15 -8.25
CA GLY A 12 -15.45 -1.07 -9.19
C GLY A 12 -15.75 -0.40 -10.54
N ILE A 13 -16.20 0.86 -10.53
CA ILE A 13 -16.40 1.65 -11.74
C ILE A 13 -15.07 1.88 -12.48
N PHE A 14 -13.99 2.19 -11.77
CA PHE A 14 -12.66 2.32 -12.38
C PHE A 14 -12.19 1.00 -13.02
N ALA A 15 -12.39 -0.13 -12.32
CA ALA A 15 -12.11 -1.45 -12.87
C ALA A 15 -12.98 -1.78 -14.09
N LEU A 16 -14.27 -1.41 -14.07
CA LEU A 16 -15.19 -1.58 -15.20
C LEU A 16 -14.74 -0.75 -16.41
N VAL A 17 -14.35 0.52 -16.20
CA VAL A 17 -13.85 1.39 -17.28
C VAL A 17 -12.61 0.78 -17.91
N VAL A 18 -11.63 0.33 -17.10
CA VAL A 18 -10.43 -0.34 -17.61
C VAL A 18 -10.79 -1.62 -18.35
N ALA A 19 -11.71 -2.44 -17.83
CA ALA A 19 -12.15 -3.67 -18.49
C ALA A 19 -12.80 -3.40 -19.86
N ILE A 20 -13.68 -2.40 -19.95
CA ILE A 20 -14.31 -1.97 -21.20
C ILE A 20 -13.24 -1.48 -22.18
N LEU A 21 -12.28 -0.68 -21.72
CA LEU A 21 -11.16 -0.24 -22.55
C LEU A 21 -10.39 -1.45 -23.07
N LEU A 22 -9.96 -2.38 -22.21
CA LEU A 22 -9.22 -3.58 -22.65
C LEU A 22 -10.01 -4.46 -23.65
N LEU A 23 -11.35 -4.48 -23.58
CA LEU A 23 -12.19 -5.23 -24.50
C LEU A 23 -12.32 -4.58 -25.89
N PHE A 24 -12.40 -3.25 -25.94
CA PHE A 24 -12.63 -2.51 -27.19
C PHE A 24 -11.39 -1.82 -27.75
N PHE A 25 -10.26 -1.88 -27.03
CA PHE A 25 -9.02 -1.26 -27.46
C PHE A 25 -8.41 -2.05 -28.62
N ASN A 26 -8.38 -1.42 -29.80
CA ASN A 26 -7.81 -2.04 -30.98
C ASN A 26 -6.28 -1.90 -30.96
N VAL A 27 -5.58 -3.03 -30.89
CA VAL A 27 -4.12 -3.07 -30.89
C VAL A 27 -3.63 -2.94 -32.33
N ALA A 28 -3.20 -1.73 -32.71
CA ALA A 28 -2.73 -1.45 -34.06
C ALA A 28 -1.52 -2.31 -34.48
N ASN A 29 -0.62 -2.63 -33.54
CA ASN A 29 0.55 -3.49 -33.76
C ASN A 29 0.66 -4.54 -32.62
N PRO A 30 0.36 -5.82 -32.88
CA PRO A 30 0.45 -6.87 -31.88
C PRO A 30 1.92 -7.21 -31.61
N ASN A 31 2.51 -6.59 -30.60
CA ASN A 31 3.85 -6.89 -30.12
C ASN A 31 3.81 -7.36 -28.65
N LEU A 32 4.90 -7.98 -28.20
CA LEU A 32 4.99 -8.51 -26.83
C LEU A 32 4.86 -7.41 -25.77
N ALA A 33 5.35 -6.20 -26.06
CA ALA A 33 5.30 -5.07 -25.15
C ALA A 33 3.87 -4.57 -24.89
N ASN A 34 3.06 -4.44 -25.94
CA ASN A 34 1.64 -4.07 -25.87
C ASN A 34 0.83 -5.17 -25.19
N ALA A 35 1.13 -6.46 -25.46
CA ALA A 35 0.49 -7.56 -24.75
C ALA A 35 0.79 -7.50 -23.23
N ALA A 36 2.05 -7.27 -22.86
CA ALA A 36 2.47 -7.14 -21.48
C ALA A 36 1.90 -5.88 -20.80
N SER A 37 1.78 -4.77 -21.52
CA SER A 37 1.19 -3.53 -20.98
C SER A 37 -0.31 -3.70 -20.72
N LEU A 38 -1.06 -4.33 -21.62
CA LEU A 38 -2.50 -4.59 -21.46
C LEU A 38 -2.76 -5.58 -20.31
N LEU A 39 -1.95 -6.64 -20.22
CA LEU A 39 -1.99 -7.58 -19.08
C LEU A 39 -1.68 -6.84 -17.77
N GLY A 40 -0.61 -6.04 -17.76
CA GLY A 40 -0.20 -5.21 -16.62
C GLY A 40 -1.28 -4.22 -16.21
N ALA A 41 -1.97 -3.59 -17.16
CA ALA A 41 -3.05 -2.64 -16.93
C ALA A 41 -4.25 -3.29 -16.22
N GLY A 42 -4.65 -4.48 -16.68
CA GLY A 42 -5.72 -5.25 -16.08
C GLY A 42 -5.40 -5.70 -14.66
N LEU A 43 -4.20 -6.26 -14.46
CA LEU A 43 -3.73 -6.71 -13.15
C LEU A 43 -3.56 -5.54 -12.16
N CYS A 44 -3.05 -4.41 -12.64
CA CYS A 44 -2.90 -3.18 -11.85
C CYS A 44 -4.24 -2.71 -11.28
N MET A 45 -5.24 -2.51 -12.15
CA MET A 45 -6.54 -2.00 -11.75
C MET A 45 -7.30 -3.02 -10.89
N GLY A 46 -7.26 -4.30 -11.26
CA GLY A 46 -7.91 -5.38 -10.51
C GLY A 46 -7.39 -5.46 -9.07
N LEU A 47 -6.07 -5.56 -8.90
CA LEU A 47 -5.44 -5.66 -7.57
C LEU A 47 -5.59 -4.36 -6.76
N GLY A 48 -5.44 -3.20 -7.41
CA GLY A 48 -5.61 -1.89 -6.77
C GLY A 48 -7.02 -1.65 -6.24
N ALA A 49 -8.05 -2.09 -6.97
CA ALA A 49 -9.45 -1.98 -6.56
C ALA A 49 -9.79 -2.85 -5.33
N LEU A 50 -9.13 -4.01 -5.16
CA LEU A 50 -9.38 -4.91 -4.02
C LEU A 50 -9.13 -4.21 -2.68
N GLY A 51 -7.99 -3.52 -2.55
CA GLY A 51 -7.63 -2.80 -1.33
C GLY A 51 -8.66 -1.72 -0.97
N SER A 52 -8.96 -0.84 -1.92
CA SER A 52 -9.91 0.26 -1.72
C SER A 52 -11.34 -0.22 -1.47
N GLY A 53 -11.77 -1.32 -2.10
CA GLY A 53 -13.08 -1.94 -1.85
C GLY A 53 -13.20 -2.44 -0.41
N ILE A 54 -12.19 -3.17 0.08
CA ILE A 54 -12.16 -3.67 1.46
C ILE A 54 -12.11 -2.50 2.46
N GLY A 55 -11.24 -1.52 2.23
CA GLY A 55 -11.04 -0.38 3.12
C GLY A 55 -12.29 0.50 3.25
N SER A 56 -12.96 0.83 2.15
CA SER A 56 -14.14 1.70 2.16
C SER A 56 -15.38 1.05 2.80
N GLY A 57 -15.45 -0.28 2.87
CA GLY A 57 -16.54 -0.99 3.54
C GLY A 57 -16.55 -0.81 5.07
N MET A 58 -15.37 -0.68 5.69
CA MET A 58 -15.27 -0.59 7.15
C MET A 58 -15.85 0.70 7.74
N PRO A 59 -15.56 1.91 7.21
CA PRO A 59 -16.23 3.15 7.61
C PRO A 59 -17.74 3.07 7.47
N ALA A 60 -18.25 2.49 6.38
CA ALA A 60 -19.68 2.35 6.15
C ALA A 60 -20.33 1.47 7.23
N ALA A 61 -19.73 0.31 7.53
CA ALA A 61 -20.22 -0.60 8.56
C ALA A 61 -20.26 0.05 9.95
N GLU A 62 -19.19 0.73 10.36
CA GLU A 62 -19.14 1.42 11.65
C GLU A 62 -20.07 2.64 11.69
N THR A 63 -20.28 3.32 10.57
CA THR A 63 -21.27 4.41 10.47
C THR A 63 -22.69 3.89 10.67
N CYS A 64 -23.06 2.74 10.07
CA CYS A 64 -24.36 2.11 10.33
C CYS A 64 -24.56 1.80 11.82
N ARG A 65 -23.54 1.23 12.47
CA ARG A 65 -23.56 0.94 13.92
C ARG A 65 -23.65 2.23 14.77
N ALA A 66 -22.92 3.27 14.38
CA ALA A 66 -22.89 4.57 15.03
C ALA A 66 -24.24 5.30 14.93
N VAL A 67 -24.85 5.33 13.74
CA VAL A 67 -26.17 5.94 13.51
C VAL A 67 -27.27 5.19 14.24
N ALA A 68 -27.21 3.86 14.29
CA ALA A 68 -28.16 3.05 15.06
C ALA A 68 -28.16 3.42 16.56
N ARG A 69 -27.00 3.80 17.11
CA ARG A 69 -26.87 4.26 18.50
C ARG A 69 -27.25 5.73 18.67
N GLN A 70 -26.91 6.58 17.70
CA GLN A 70 -27.14 8.03 17.76
C GLN A 70 -27.69 8.59 16.44
N PRO A 71 -29.00 8.43 16.16
CA PRO A 71 -29.60 8.86 14.90
C PRO A 71 -29.46 10.36 14.64
N ARG A 72 -29.42 11.17 15.70
CA ARG A 72 -29.26 12.64 15.63
C ARG A 72 -27.94 13.07 14.99
N LEU A 73 -26.91 12.23 15.02
CA LEU A 73 -25.59 12.52 14.42
C LEU A 73 -25.47 12.03 12.97
N SER A 74 -26.54 11.52 12.37
CA SER A 74 -26.51 10.91 11.03
C SER A 74 -25.77 11.76 9.99
N ASN A 75 -26.13 13.04 9.85
CA ASN A 75 -25.47 13.91 8.86
C ASN A 75 -23.97 14.07 9.11
N ARG A 76 -23.55 14.20 10.38
CA ARG A 76 -22.12 14.35 10.73
C ARG A 76 -21.35 13.06 10.47
N LEU A 77 -21.92 11.92 10.89
CA LEU A 77 -21.32 10.60 10.66
C LEU A 77 -21.22 10.28 9.17
N LEU A 78 -22.24 10.65 8.38
CA LEU A 78 -22.21 10.52 6.93
C LEU A 78 -21.08 11.36 6.32
N THR A 79 -20.89 12.62 6.74
CA THR A 79 -19.78 13.43 6.23
C THR A 79 -18.42 12.80 6.55
N VAL A 80 -18.21 12.34 7.78
CA VAL A 80 -16.94 11.71 8.18
C VAL A 80 -16.71 10.38 7.47
N MET A 81 -17.76 9.58 7.32
CA MET A 81 -17.72 8.35 6.51
C MET A 81 -17.27 8.65 5.09
N LEU A 82 -17.84 9.67 4.43
CA LEU A 82 -17.50 10.05 3.06
C LEU A 82 -16.07 10.56 2.93
N ILE A 83 -15.59 11.35 3.89
CA ILE A 83 -14.19 11.79 3.92
C ILE A 83 -13.27 10.58 4.05
N GLY A 84 -13.55 9.69 5.01
CA GLY A 84 -12.76 8.49 5.25
C GLY A 84 -12.75 7.53 4.05
N SER A 85 -13.90 7.26 3.46
CA SER A 85 -14.01 6.40 2.28
C SER A 85 -13.37 7.01 1.04
N ALA A 86 -13.43 8.34 0.85
CA ALA A 86 -12.72 9.03 -0.22
C ALA A 86 -11.20 8.86 -0.10
N VAL A 87 -10.65 8.96 1.12
CA VAL A 87 -9.22 8.69 1.36
C VAL A 87 -8.88 7.24 1.04
N CYS A 88 -9.74 6.27 1.37
CA CYS A 88 -9.50 4.85 1.04
C CYS A 88 -9.41 4.58 -0.47
N GLN A 89 -9.93 5.48 -1.31
CA GLN A 89 -9.94 5.32 -2.77
C GLN A 89 -8.67 5.80 -3.47
N THR A 90 -7.80 6.55 -2.80
CA THR A 90 -6.57 7.05 -3.43
C THR A 90 -5.76 5.93 -4.11
N PRO A 91 -5.54 4.75 -3.51
CA PRO A 91 -4.79 3.68 -4.17
C PRO A 91 -5.46 3.12 -5.44
N ALA A 92 -6.80 3.07 -5.49
CA ALA A 92 -7.53 2.71 -6.70
C ALA A 92 -7.37 3.78 -7.79
N ILE A 93 -7.36 5.07 -7.44
CA ILE A 93 -7.10 6.17 -8.39
C ILE A 93 -5.67 6.06 -8.94
N LEU A 94 -4.68 5.82 -8.07
CA LEU A 94 -3.28 5.64 -8.50
C LEU A 94 -3.15 4.44 -9.45
N SER A 95 -3.83 3.34 -9.16
CA SER A 95 -3.86 2.14 -10.01
C SER A 95 -4.57 2.40 -11.34
N MET A 96 -5.66 3.15 -11.34
CA MET A 96 -6.35 3.59 -12.55
C MET A 96 -5.43 4.44 -13.42
N VAL A 97 -4.72 5.41 -12.84
CA VAL A 97 -3.79 6.25 -13.60
C VAL A 97 -2.71 5.40 -14.27
N ILE A 98 -2.05 4.51 -13.53
CA ILE A 98 -1.05 3.59 -14.11
C ILE A 98 -1.67 2.69 -15.19
N SER A 99 -2.86 2.15 -14.96
CA SER A 99 -3.57 1.30 -15.91
C SER A 99 -3.88 2.03 -17.22
N LEU A 100 -4.41 3.26 -17.13
CA LEU A 100 -4.67 4.10 -18.30
C LEU A 100 -3.39 4.47 -19.05
N MET A 101 -2.31 4.79 -18.33
CA MET A 101 -1.01 5.02 -18.96
C MET A 101 -0.50 3.77 -19.68
N LEU A 102 -0.65 2.58 -19.08
CA LEU A 102 -0.27 1.31 -19.70
C LEU A 102 -1.08 0.99 -20.98
N ILE A 103 -2.35 1.42 -21.04
CA ILE A 103 -3.23 1.23 -22.21
C ILE A 103 -2.93 2.23 -23.32
N PHE A 104 -2.81 3.53 -22.99
CA PHE A 104 -2.81 4.59 -24.00
C PHE A 104 -1.42 5.01 -24.49
N LEU A 105 -0.35 4.70 -23.75
CA LEU A 105 0.99 5.02 -24.22
C LEU A 105 1.42 4.06 -25.33
N ASN A 106 2.03 4.61 -26.38
CA ASN A 106 2.59 3.83 -27.47
C ASN A 106 4.03 3.45 -27.15
N TYR A 107 4.32 2.15 -27.12
CA TYR A 107 5.63 1.62 -26.80
C TYR A 107 6.50 1.30 -28.03
N GLY A 108 6.02 1.55 -29.25
CA GLY A 108 6.76 1.30 -30.49
C GLY A 108 7.20 -0.17 -30.63
N ASP A 109 8.33 -0.42 -31.30
CA ASP A 109 8.99 -1.75 -31.34
C ASP A 109 9.78 -2.02 -30.05
N ALA A 110 9.09 -1.96 -28.93
CA ALA A 110 9.68 -2.16 -27.62
C ALA A 110 10.27 -3.57 -27.48
N SER A 111 11.51 -3.62 -26.99
CA SER A 111 12.21 -4.86 -26.70
C SER A 111 11.46 -5.71 -25.67
N ALA A 112 11.72 -7.02 -25.67
CA ALA A 112 11.13 -7.94 -24.69
C ALA A 112 11.48 -7.58 -23.23
N ILE A 113 12.57 -6.83 -23.00
CA ILE A 113 12.92 -6.25 -21.70
C ILE A 113 11.87 -5.21 -21.26
N LYS A 114 11.47 -4.33 -22.19
CA LYS A 114 10.46 -3.32 -21.91
C LYS A 114 9.11 -3.96 -21.64
N ALA A 115 8.78 -5.08 -22.32
CA ALA A 115 7.58 -5.86 -22.01
C ALA A 115 7.56 -6.33 -20.53
N ALA A 116 8.67 -6.90 -20.04
CA ALA A 116 8.79 -7.29 -18.64
C ALA A 116 8.67 -6.09 -17.67
N ALA A 117 9.28 -4.94 -18.00
CA ALA A 117 9.17 -3.73 -17.20
C ALA A 117 7.71 -3.20 -17.13
N LEU A 118 6.96 -3.24 -18.23
CA LEU A 118 5.57 -2.77 -18.28
C LEU A 118 4.63 -3.69 -17.48
N LEU A 119 4.82 -5.00 -17.59
CA LEU A 119 4.08 -5.96 -16.76
C LEU A 119 4.42 -5.76 -15.28
N GLY A 120 5.70 -5.63 -14.95
CA GLY A 120 6.18 -5.35 -13.61
C GLY A 120 5.60 -4.06 -13.05
N ALA A 121 5.54 -2.99 -13.84
CA ALA A 121 4.95 -1.71 -13.44
C ALA A 121 3.49 -1.87 -13.00
N GLY A 122 2.69 -2.63 -13.75
CA GLY A 122 1.29 -2.91 -13.41
C GLY A 122 1.16 -3.74 -12.12
N LEU A 123 1.95 -4.80 -11.98
CA LEU A 123 1.97 -5.65 -10.78
C LEU A 123 2.40 -4.87 -9.53
N CYS A 124 3.44 -4.04 -9.64
CA CYS A 124 3.97 -3.25 -8.53
C CYS A 124 2.89 -2.34 -7.94
N MET A 125 2.26 -1.51 -8.78
CA MET A 125 1.18 -0.61 -8.35
C MET A 125 -0.03 -1.39 -7.83
N GLY A 126 -0.43 -2.46 -8.54
CA GLY A 126 -1.56 -3.30 -8.13
C GLY A 126 -1.39 -3.86 -6.72
N PHE A 127 -0.27 -4.52 -6.42
CA PHE A 127 0.01 -5.02 -5.08
C PHE A 127 0.18 -3.91 -4.05
N GLY A 128 0.84 -2.80 -4.42
CA GLY A 128 1.02 -1.65 -3.52
C GLY A 128 -0.30 -0.98 -3.11
N GLY A 129 -1.32 -1.09 -3.95
CA GLY A 129 -2.66 -0.57 -3.68
C GLY A 129 -3.44 -1.38 -2.64
N ILE A 130 -3.19 -2.69 -2.52
CA ILE A 130 -3.95 -3.59 -1.64
C ILE A 130 -3.84 -3.17 -0.18
N GLY A 131 -2.60 -3.10 0.33
CA GLY A 131 -2.34 -2.81 1.75
C GLY A 131 -2.83 -1.44 2.19
N SER A 132 -2.43 -0.42 1.43
CA SER A 132 -2.77 0.98 1.72
C SER A 132 -4.28 1.23 1.60
N GLY A 133 -4.93 0.62 0.61
CA GLY A 133 -6.38 0.71 0.42
C GLY A 133 -7.14 0.06 1.57
N ALA A 134 -6.77 -1.17 1.93
CA ALA A 134 -7.46 -1.90 3.00
C ALA A 134 -7.20 -1.31 4.39
N GLY A 135 -5.96 -0.88 4.67
CA GLY A 135 -5.57 -0.32 5.96
C GLY A 135 -6.19 1.05 6.26
N SER A 136 -6.26 1.93 5.28
CA SER A 136 -6.72 3.32 5.47
C SER A 136 -8.22 3.44 5.85
N GLY A 137 -8.99 2.37 5.66
CA GLY A 137 -10.38 2.26 6.13
C GLY A 137 -10.54 2.13 7.64
N HIS A 138 -9.54 1.57 8.31
CA HIS A 138 -9.58 1.32 9.75
C HIS A 138 -9.67 2.60 10.60
N PRO A 139 -8.83 3.64 10.40
CA PRO A 139 -8.98 4.90 11.13
C PRO A 139 -10.32 5.57 10.89
N ALA A 140 -10.86 5.51 9.67
CA ALA A 140 -12.16 6.10 9.37
C ALA A 140 -13.33 5.38 10.09
N GLY A 141 -13.30 4.05 10.16
CA GLY A 141 -14.27 3.27 10.94
C GLY A 141 -14.22 3.61 12.44
N GLU A 142 -13.03 3.59 13.05
CA GLU A 142 -12.87 3.93 14.47
C GLU A 142 -13.19 5.41 14.77
N THR A 143 -13.01 6.31 13.79
CA THR A 143 -13.42 7.71 13.91
C THR A 143 -14.95 7.84 13.96
N CYS A 144 -15.69 7.16 13.07
CA CYS A 144 -17.15 7.16 13.11
C CYS A 144 -17.70 6.60 14.43
N LYS A 145 -17.12 5.49 14.89
CA LYS A 145 -17.45 4.89 16.19
C LYS A 145 -17.07 5.80 17.37
N GLY A 146 -15.95 6.51 17.27
CA GLY A 146 -15.47 7.47 18.24
C GLY A 146 -16.39 8.69 18.36
N ILE A 147 -16.85 9.25 17.25
CA ILE A 147 -17.78 10.39 17.22
C ILE A 147 -19.11 10.02 17.87
N ALA A 148 -19.62 8.81 17.63
CA ALA A 148 -20.84 8.35 18.29
C ALA A 148 -20.67 8.11 19.80
N ARG A 149 -19.45 7.95 20.30
CA ARG A 149 -19.18 7.90 21.74
C ARG A 149 -18.96 9.30 22.31
N GLN A 150 -18.21 10.14 21.61
CA GLN A 150 -17.78 11.44 22.09
C GLN A 150 -17.90 12.51 20.98
N PRO A 151 -19.11 13.07 20.77
CA PRO A 151 -19.37 13.99 19.66
C PRO A 151 -18.55 15.30 19.74
N GLY A 152 -18.17 15.71 20.95
CA GLY A 152 -17.35 16.90 21.19
C GLY A 152 -15.89 16.78 20.69
N ALA A 153 -15.39 15.56 20.48
CA ALA A 153 -14.02 15.31 20.01
C ALA A 153 -13.92 15.17 18.47
N GLN A 154 -14.99 15.45 17.73
CA GLN A 154 -15.07 15.22 16.28
C GLN A 154 -13.91 15.87 15.49
N SER A 155 -13.56 17.12 15.80
CA SER A 155 -12.47 17.82 15.10
C SER A 155 -11.14 17.09 15.29
N LEU A 156 -10.81 16.72 16.54
CA LEU A 156 -9.57 16.00 16.86
C LEU A 156 -9.53 14.63 16.17
N LEU A 157 -10.64 13.89 16.21
CA LEU A 157 -10.76 12.58 15.58
C LEU A 157 -10.61 12.65 14.07
N THR A 158 -11.27 13.61 13.42
CA THR A 158 -11.16 13.80 11.95
C THR A 158 -9.73 14.17 11.55
N THR A 159 -9.08 15.08 12.28
CA THR A 159 -7.70 15.47 12.00
C THR A 159 -6.74 14.28 12.18
N ASN A 160 -6.86 13.54 13.29
CA ASN A 160 -6.01 12.39 13.54
C ASN A 160 -6.23 11.25 12.54
N MET A 161 -7.48 11.02 12.13
CA MET A 161 -7.83 10.10 11.04
C MET A 161 -7.08 10.45 9.75
N LEU A 162 -7.12 11.73 9.34
CA LEU A 162 -6.46 12.18 8.11
C LEU A 162 -4.94 12.03 8.20
N ILE A 163 -4.33 12.37 9.34
CA ILE A 163 -2.88 12.20 9.57
C ILE A 163 -2.50 10.72 9.46
N GLY A 164 -3.19 9.85 10.20
CA GLY A 164 -2.89 8.42 10.22
C GLY A 164 -3.14 7.75 8.86
N ALA A 165 -4.20 8.15 8.15
CA ALA A 165 -4.50 7.66 6.81
C ALA A 165 -3.50 8.16 5.75
N ALA A 166 -3.02 9.41 5.85
CA ALA A 166 -2.00 9.92 4.94
C ALA A 166 -0.69 9.12 5.05
N VAL A 167 -0.25 8.84 6.29
CA VAL A 167 0.94 8.02 6.54
C VAL A 167 0.73 6.59 6.04
N CYS A 168 -0.44 6.01 6.26
CA CYS A 168 -0.84 4.67 5.77
C CYS A 168 -0.76 4.52 4.24
N GLN A 169 -0.84 5.61 3.46
CA GLN A 169 -0.80 5.57 2.00
C GLN A 169 0.59 5.65 1.38
N THR A 170 1.61 6.01 2.14
CA THR A 170 2.98 6.10 1.64
C THR A 170 3.48 4.83 0.92
N PRO A 171 3.12 3.58 1.31
CA PRO A 171 3.56 2.39 0.58
C PRO A 171 2.97 2.31 -0.84
N ALA A 172 1.73 2.77 -1.06
CA ALA A 172 1.15 2.86 -2.40
C ALA A 172 1.87 3.92 -3.25
N ILE A 173 2.32 5.02 -2.63
CA ILE A 173 3.13 6.03 -3.33
C ILE A 173 4.46 5.40 -3.74
N PHE A 174 5.16 4.67 -2.87
CA PHE A 174 6.41 3.99 -3.23
C PHE A 174 6.23 3.01 -4.40
N ALA A 175 5.16 2.22 -4.39
CA ALA A 175 4.82 1.34 -5.51
C ALA A 175 4.53 2.12 -6.82
N MET A 176 3.80 3.23 -6.72
CA MET A 176 3.55 4.12 -7.86
C MET A 176 4.86 4.68 -8.44
N VAL A 177 5.79 5.15 -7.60
CA VAL A 177 7.07 5.69 -8.08
C VAL A 177 7.87 4.60 -8.80
N VAL A 178 7.96 3.39 -8.25
CA VAL A 178 8.64 2.25 -8.91
C VAL A 178 7.96 1.89 -10.23
N SER A 179 6.62 1.89 -10.26
CA SER A 179 5.85 1.66 -11.48
C SER A 179 6.15 2.69 -12.57
N LEU A 180 6.13 3.97 -12.22
CA LEU A 180 6.49 5.06 -13.14
C LEU A 180 7.94 4.95 -13.62
N MET A 181 8.88 4.59 -12.74
CA MET A 181 10.26 4.39 -13.15
C MET A 181 10.40 3.26 -14.18
N LEU A 182 9.78 2.10 -13.95
CA LEU A 182 9.80 0.99 -14.92
C LEU A 182 9.18 1.40 -16.28
N MET A 183 8.15 2.23 -16.25
CA MET A 183 7.49 2.74 -17.46
C MET A 183 8.33 3.77 -18.22
N PHE A 184 8.96 4.72 -17.54
CA PHE A 184 9.56 5.90 -18.18
C PHE A 184 11.09 5.91 -18.25
N VAL A 185 11.78 5.15 -17.40
CA VAL A 185 13.23 5.07 -17.46
C VAL A 185 13.64 4.35 -18.75
N ASN A 186 14.60 4.94 -19.45
CA ASN A 186 15.25 4.33 -20.59
C ASN A 186 16.48 3.57 -20.09
N PHE A 187 16.42 2.24 -20.20
CA PHE A 187 17.46 1.34 -19.71
C PHE A 187 18.59 1.10 -20.72
N GLY A 188 18.54 1.75 -21.90
CA GLY A 188 19.54 1.56 -22.96
C GLY A 188 19.54 0.14 -23.54
N ASP A 189 20.62 -0.21 -24.25
CA ASP A 189 20.84 -1.54 -24.82
C ASP A 189 21.40 -2.50 -23.76
N VAL A 190 20.59 -2.78 -22.75
CA VAL A 190 20.90 -3.80 -21.73
C VAL A 190 20.59 -5.20 -22.27
N PRO A 191 21.35 -6.23 -21.87
CA PRO A 191 21.11 -7.60 -22.30
C PRO A 191 19.77 -8.11 -21.76
N LEU A 192 19.07 -8.94 -22.54
CA LEU A 192 17.78 -9.48 -22.13
C LEU A 192 17.91 -10.36 -20.88
N ASN A 193 18.83 -11.32 -20.91
CA ASN A 193 19.15 -12.15 -19.77
C ASN A 193 20.38 -11.58 -19.06
N PRO A 194 20.31 -11.24 -17.75
CA PRO A 194 19.23 -11.53 -16.79
C PRO A 194 18.26 -10.37 -16.49
N THR A 195 18.34 -9.25 -17.22
CA THR A 195 17.70 -7.97 -16.88
C THR A 195 16.17 -8.01 -16.80
N TRP A 196 15.48 -8.79 -17.63
CA TRP A 196 14.01 -8.91 -17.57
C TRP A 196 13.55 -9.37 -16.17
N ALA A 197 14.31 -10.28 -15.57
CA ALA A 197 14.01 -10.85 -14.27
C ALA A 197 14.31 -9.88 -13.13
N ALA A 198 15.32 -9.03 -13.31
CA ALA A 198 15.62 -7.93 -12.39
C ALA A 198 14.47 -6.93 -12.32
N PHE A 199 13.89 -6.54 -13.46
CA PHE A 199 12.76 -5.60 -13.49
C PHE A 199 11.47 -6.19 -12.91
N MET A 200 11.19 -7.46 -13.18
CA MET A 200 10.09 -8.18 -12.54
C MET A 200 10.32 -8.35 -11.04
N GLY A 201 11.54 -8.70 -10.62
CA GLY A 201 11.92 -8.78 -9.21
C GLY A 201 11.79 -7.43 -8.50
N ALA A 202 12.21 -6.34 -9.14
CA ALA A 202 12.08 -4.98 -8.63
C ALA A 202 10.61 -4.60 -8.42
N ALA A 203 9.73 -4.93 -9.38
CA ALA A 203 8.30 -4.69 -9.24
C ALA A 203 7.69 -5.47 -8.06
N LEU A 204 7.99 -6.76 -7.96
CA LEU A 204 7.42 -7.63 -6.92
C LEU A 204 7.93 -7.27 -5.52
N SER A 205 9.19 -6.83 -5.40
CA SER A 205 9.79 -6.41 -4.13
C SER A 205 9.00 -5.28 -3.47
N THR A 206 8.89 -4.11 -4.11
CA THR A 206 8.14 -2.97 -3.54
C THR A 206 6.64 -3.26 -3.47
N GLY A 207 6.05 -3.84 -4.52
CA GLY A 207 4.60 -4.06 -4.60
C GLY A 207 4.09 -4.93 -3.46
N LEU A 208 4.72 -6.09 -3.23
CA LEU A 208 4.34 -7.00 -2.15
C LEU A 208 4.68 -6.44 -0.77
N ALA A 209 5.85 -5.80 -0.62
CA ALA A 209 6.27 -5.22 0.66
C ALA A 209 5.34 -4.09 1.15
N ALA A 210 4.70 -3.39 0.21
CA ALA A 210 3.73 -2.36 0.50
C ALA A 210 2.41 -2.89 1.11
N ILE A 211 2.06 -4.17 0.89
CA ILE A 211 0.82 -4.77 1.41
C ILE A 211 0.81 -4.74 2.95
N GLY A 212 1.85 -5.32 3.56
CA GLY A 212 1.90 -5.42 5.02
C GLY A 212 2.06 -4.07 5.70
N SER A 213 2.92 -3.21 5.15
CA SER A 213 3.20 -1.88 5.70
C SER A 213 1.98 -0.96 5.64
N GLY A 214 1.23 -1.00 4.53
CA GLY A 214 0.00 -0.22 4.38
C GLY A 214 -1.08 -0.67 5.37
N TYR A 215 -1.35 -1.98 5.44
CA TYR A 215 -2.38 -2.50 6.34
C TYR A 215 -2.03 -2.28 7.81
N GLY A 216 -0.78 -2.59 8.21
CA GLY A 216 -0.29 -2.39 9.57
C GLY A 216 -0.36 -0.92 10.00
N GLY A 217 -0.02 0.02 9.11
CA GLY A 217 -0.15 1.45 9.38
C GLY A 217 -1.59 1.88 9.67
N GLY A 218 -2.56 1.30 8.94
CA GLY A 218 -3.99 1.53 9.17
C GLY A 218 -4.47 1.08 10.54
N MET A 219 -4.02 -0.08 11.02
CA MET A 219 -4.35 -0.60 12.35
C MET A 219 -3.93 0.37 13.46
N VAL A 220 -2.69 0.86 13.41
CA VAL A 220 -2.15 1.85 14.37
C VAL A 220 -2.98 3.13 14.35
N ALA A 221 -3.35 3.62 13.17
CA ALA A 221 -4.16 4.82 13.02
C ALA A 221 -5.57 4.65 13.62
N GLY A 222 -6.21 3.49 13.45
CA GLY A 222 -7.51 3.22 14.09
C GLY A 222 -7.42 3.12 15.60
N ALA A 223 -6.39 2.47 16.16
CA ALA A 223 -6.16 2.48 17.60
C ALA A 223 -5.90 3.89 18.15
N SER A 224 -5.25 4.75 17.38
CA SER A 224 -5.06 6.15 17.72
C SER A 224 -6.40 6.90 17.80
N CYS A 225 -7.27 6.74 16.80
CA CYS A 225 -8.62 7.30 16.83
C CYS A 225 -9.47 6.74 17.98
N GLU A 226 -9.38 5.43 18.26
CA GLU A 226 -10.04 4.81 19.41
C GLU A 226 -9.55 5.39 20.74
N GLY A 227 -8.24 5.64 20.86
CA GLY A 227 -7.60 6.24 22.03
C GLY A 227 -8.09 7.67 22.27
N ILE A 228 -8.05 8.52 21.24
CA ILE A 228 -8.53 9.92 21.32
C ILE A 228 -10.02 9.97 21.64
N ALA A 229 -10.82 9.04 21.10
CA ALA A 229 -12.25 8.97 21.38
C ALA A 229 -12.56 8.62 22.84
N ARG A 230 -11.65 7.95 23.54
CA ARG A 230 -11.76 7.70 24.99
C ARG A 230 -11.23 8.86 25.81
N GLN A 231 -10.09 9.40 25.40
CA GLN A 231 -9.38 10.44 26.13
C GLN A 231 -8.89 11.53 25.17
N PRO A 232 -9.73 12.55 24.89
CA PRO A 232 -9.35 13.61 23.94
C PRO A 232 -8.15 14.45 24.39
N ARG A 233 -7.86 14.48 25.70
CA ARG A 233 -6.72 15.20 26.28
C ARG A 233 -5.38 14.55 25.92
N ALA A 234 -5.37 13.23 25.70
CA ALA A 234 -4.17 12.46 25.36
C ALA A 234 -3.74 12.61 23.89
N VAL A 235 -4.42 13.43 23.08
CA VAL A 235 -4.23 13.49 21.62
C VAL A 235 -2.77 13.68 21.22
N GLY A 236 -2.03 14.56 21.90
CA GLY A 236 -0.60 14.77 21.62
C GLY A 236 0.21 13.47 21.74
N ASN A 237 0.15 12.82 22.90
CA ASN A 237 0.90 11.59 23.18
C ASN A 237 0.47 10.44 22.25
N VAL A 238 -0.83 10.30 22.01
CA VAL A 238 -1.39 9.22 21.18
C VAL A 238 -0.99 9.41 19.71
N THR A 239 -1.10 10.63 19.16
CA THR A 239 -0.71 10.93 17.78
C THR A 239 0.81 10.80 17.60
N THR A 240 1.64 11.27 18.54
CA THR A 240 3.10 11.09 18.46
C THR A 240 3.47 9.61 18.45
N THR A 241 2.86 8.81 19.33
CA THR A 241 3.13 7.36 19.37
C THR A 241 2.65 6.67 18.09
N MET A 242 1.48 7.05 17.57
CA MET A 242 0.97 6.55 16.30
C MET A 242 1.99 6.78 15.18
N LEU A 243 2.54 7.99 15.06
CA LEU A 243 3.52 8.32 14.03
C LEU A 243 4.81 7.52 14.18
N VAL A 244 5.32 7.38 15.41
CA VAL A 244 6.51 6.54 15.68
C VAL A 244 6.25 5.08 15.31
N GLY A 245 5.11 4.54 15.73
CA GLY A 245 4.71 3.16 15.44
C GLY A 245 4.53 2.90 13.94
N GLN A 246 3.89 3.83 13.23
CA GLN A 246 3.71 3.77 11.77
C GLN A 246 5.05 3.90 11.03
N ALA A 247 5.95 4.76 11.48
CA ALA A 247 7.27 4.92 10.86
C ALA A 247 8.05 3.59 10.88
N VAL A 248 8.05 2.87 12.01
CA VAL A 248 8.68 1.56 12.11
C VAL A 248 7.93 0.49 11.31
N ALA A 249 6.59 0.52 11.30
CA ALA A 249 5.78 -0.42 10.53
C ALA A 249 5.98 -0.31 9.00
N GLN A 250 6.49 0.83 8.51
CA GLN A 250 6.73 1.05 7.08
C GLN A 250 8.14 0.69 6.62
N THR A 251 9.08 0.49 7.54
CA THR A 251 10.45 0.09 7.20
C THR A 251 10.56 -1.15 6.30
N PRO A 252 9.70 -2.20 6.39
CA PRO A 252 9.79 -3.34 5.47
C PRO A 252 9.50 -2.95 4.02
N CYS A 253 8.60 -2.00 3.79
CA CYS A 253 8.36 -1.45 2.45
C CYS A 253 9.56 -0.64 1.95
N ILE A 254 10.25 0.09 2.84
CA ILE A 254 11.49 0.80 2.49
C ILE A 254 12.60 -0.20 2.09
N PHE A 255 12.72 -1.34 2.77
CA PHE A 255 13.65 -2.40 2.35
C PHE A 255 13.26 -2.97 0.98
N GLY A 256 11.97 -3.18 0.73
CA GLY A 256 11.46 -3.55 -0.60
C GLY A 256 11.87 -2.55 -1.68
N LEU A 257 11.66 -1.25 -1.42
CA LEU A 257 12.03 -0.15 -2.30
C LEU A 257 13.54 -0.10 -2.58
N LEU A 258 14.35 -0.32 -1.56
CA LEU A 258 15.80 -0.39 -1.70
C LEU A 258 16.21 -1.51 -2.66
N ILE A 259 15.69 -2.73 -2.46
CA ILE A 259 15.98 -3.86 -3.35
C ILE A 259 15.52 -3.57 -4.78
N SER A 260 14.37 -2.93 -4.96
CA SER A 260 13.89 -2.52 -6.29
C SER A 260 14.83 -1.53 -6.98
N PHE A 261 15.37 -0.55 -6.26
CA PHE A 261 16.34 0.38 -6.84
C PHE A 261 17.66 -0.30 -7.20
N VAL A 262 18.13 -1.21 -6.35
CA VAL A 262 19.34 -1.99 -6.65
C VAL A 262 19.14 -2.83 -7.91
N LEU A 263 18.02 -3.56 -8.02
CA LEU A 263 17.73 -4.38 -9.20
C LEU A 263 17.54 -3.56 -10.49
N MET A 264 17.03 -2.33 -10.37
CA MET A 264 16.74 -1.48 -11.52
C MET A 264 17.98 -0.76 -12.07
N PHE A 265 18.89 -0.34 -11.20
CA PHE A 265 20.03 0.50 -11.59
C PHE A 265 21.37 -0.25 -11.64
N LYS A 266 21.45 -1.48 -11.12
CA LYS A 266 22.65 -2.32 -11.26
C LYS A 266 22.71 -2.91 -12.67
N MET A 267 23.88 -2.79 -13.30
CA MET A 267 24.16 -3.44 -14.58
C MET A 267 24.56 -4.90 -14.35
N PHE A 268 24.02 -5.79 -15.18
CA PHE A 268 24.30 -7.22 -15.14
C PHE A 268 24.92 -7.67 -16.48
N PRO A 269 26.01 -8.46 -16.45
CA PRO A 269 26.63 -8.97 -17.67
C PRO A 269 25.71 -9.97 -18.38
N GLU A 270 25.78 -9.99 -19.71
CA GLU A 270 24.99 -10.93 -20.51
C GLU A 270 25.35 -12.37 -20.16
N THR A 271 24.33 -13.20 -19.92
CA THR A 271 24.51 -14.60 -19.54
C THR A 271 23.47 -15.50 -20.21
N ALA A 272 23.93 -16.61 -20.79
CA ALA A 272 23.06 -17.63 -21.37
C ALA A 272 22.46 -18.60 -20.33
N ALA A 273 23.05 -18.66 -19.13
CA ALA A 273 22.51 -19.46 -18.04
C ALA A 273 21.21 -18.85 -17.48
N LEU A 274 20.24 -19.70 -17.16
CA LEU A 274 18.98 -19.28 -16.54
C LEU A 274 19.16 -18.88 -15.06
N SER A 275 20.21 -19.37 -14.41
CA SER A 275 20.43 -19.21 -12.96
C SER A 275 20.49 -17.73 -12.52
N PRO A 276 21.26 -16.83 -13.17
CA PRO A 276 21.28 -15.42 -12.79
C PRO A 276 19.91 -14.75 -12.91
N SER A 277 19.16 -15.01 -13.98
CA SER A 277 17.79 -14.47 -14.15
C SER A 277 16.90 -14.92 -13.00
N MET A 278 16.89 -16.21 -12.67
CA MET A 278 16.08 -16.73 -11.57
C MET A 278 16.54 -16.21 -10.20
N ALA A 279 17.84 -15.99 -9.99
CA ALA A 279 18.37 -15.40 -8.77
C ALA A 279 17.84 -13.97 -8.56
N LEU A 280 17.87 -13.13 -9.60
CA LEU A 280 17.38 -11.74 -9.52
C LEU A 280 15.86 -11.67 -9.31
N LEU A 281 15.09 -12.55 -9.96
CA LEU A 281 13.65 -12.65 -9.71
C LEU A 281 13.37 -13.12 -8.26
N SER A 282 14.11 -14.14 -7.81
CA SER A 282 13.96 -14.69 -6.44
C SER A 282 14.35 -13.68 -5.38
N ALA A 283 15.34 -12.82 -5.64
CA ALA A 283 15.71 -11.73 -4.74
C ALA A 283 14.53 -10.76 -4.52
N GLY A 284 13.83 -10.39 -5.60
CA GLY A 284 12.65 -9.54 -5.50
C GLY A 284 11.49 -10.20 -4.76
N ILE A 285 11.20 -11.47 -5.08
CA ILE A 285 10.13 -12.25 -4.44
C ILE A 285 10.41 -12.45 -2.95
N CYS A 286 11.65 -12.80 -2.57
CA CYS A 286 12.06 -13.02 -1.19
C CYS A 286 11.85 -11.77 -0.34
N MET A 287 12.32 -10.61 -0.82
CA MET A 287 12.12 -9.34 -0.12
C MET A 287 10.63 -8.97 -0.06
N GLY A 288 9.91 -9.09 -1.17
CA GLY A 288 8.50 -8.73 -1.27
C GLY A 288 7.62 -9.48 -0.26
N PHE A 289 7.66 -10.83 -0.28
CA PHE A 289 6.91 -11.65 0.68
C PHE A 289 7.46 -11.53 2.10
N GLY A 290 8.79 -11.47 2.26
CA GLY A 290 9.46 -11.34 3.55
C GLY A 290 9.11 -10.03 4.29
N ALA A 291 8.65 -9.00 3.58
CA ALA A 291 8.23 -7.73 4.17
C ALA A 291 6.76 -7.69 4.63
N ILE A 292 5.88 -8.58 4.12
CA ILE A 292 4.44 -8.55 4.46
C ILE A 292 4.24 -8.80 5.96
N GLY A 293 4.85 -9.87 6.48
CA GLY A 293 4.70 -10.27 7.88
C GLY A 293 5.16 -9.18 8.86
N PRO A 294 6.40 -8.68 8.76
CA PRO A 294 6.90 -7.60 9.60
C PRO A 294 6.11 -6.30 9.50
N GLY A 295 5.62 -5.93 8.31
CA GLY A 295 4.79 -4.74 8.15
C GLY A 295 3.50 -4.84 8.97
N LEU A 296 2.84 -6.02 8.93
CA LEU A 296 1.65 -6.32 9.74
C LEU A 296 1.98 -6.41 11.23
N GLY A 297 3.00 -7.20 11.60
CA GLY A 297 3.38 -7.45 13.01
C GLY A 297 3.86 -6.19 13.73
N ASN A 298 4.59 -5.31 13.03
CA ASN A 298 4.98 -4.02 13.56
C ASN A 298 3.75 -3.12 13.78
N GLY A 299 2.79 -3.17 12.86
CA GLY A 299 1.49 -2.50 13.00
C GLY A 299 0.71 -3.00 14.22
N MET A 300 0.60 -4.32 14.42
CA MET A 300 -0.07 -4.92 15.57
C MET A 300 0.58 -4.53 16.90
N THR A 301 1.91 -4.53 16.95
CA THR A 301 2.67 -4.13 18.14
C THR A 301 2.41 -2.66 18.49
N ALA A 302 2.45 -1.78 17.48
CA ALA A 302 2.15 -0.36 17.66
C ALA A 302 0.68 -0.09 17.99
N GLU A 303 -0.26 -0.84 17.41
CA GLU A 303 -1.69 -0.77 17.74
C GLU A 303 -1.90 -1.03 19.24
N GLY A 304 -1.28 -2.08 19.77
CA GLY A 304 -1.31 -2.41 21.20
C GLY A 304 -0.80 -1.28 22.07
N ALA A 305 0.37 -0.71 21.73
CA ALA A 305 0.97 0.39 22.49
C ALA A 305 0.10 1.65 22.47
N VAL A 306 -0.35 2.08 21.28
CA VAL A 306 -1.18 3.29 21.09
C VAL A 306 -2.51 3.16 21.85
N ARG A 307 -3.14 1.97 21.84
CA ARG A 307 -4.40 1.74 22.57
C ARG A 307 -4.25 1.90 24.08
N TRP A 308 -3.09 1.56 24.65
CA TRP A 308 -2.84 1.63 26.09
C TRP A 308 -2.28 2.98 26.55
N ILE A 309 -1.51 3.68 25.71
CA ILE A 309 -1.01 5.03 26.02
C ILE A 309 -2.17 6.01 26.23
N ALA A 310 -3.27 5.85 25.50
CA ALA A 310 -4.48 6.64 25.71
C ALA A 310 -5.16 6.39 27.08
N ARG A 311 -4.83 5.30 27.78
CA ARG A 311 -5.38 4.93 29.10
C ARG A 311 -4.45 5.33 30.23
N ASN A 312 -3.14 5.17 30.03
CA ASN A 312 -2.09 5.41 31.03
C ASN A 312 -1.05 6.37 30.45
N GLU A 313 -1.34 7.67 30.46
CA GLU A 313 -0.44 8.70 29.90
C GLU A 313 0.91 8.78 30.65
N GLU A 314 0.92 8.44 31.94
CA GLU A 314 2.14 8.43 32.78
C GLU A 314 3.17 7.39 32.33
N ASP A 315 2.71 6.25 31.80
CA ASP A 315 3.55 5.13 31.37
C ASP A 315 3.96 5.20 29.88
N THR A 316 3.73 6.35 29.23
CA THR A 316 3.98 6.52 27.78
C THR A 316 5.40 6.10 27.39
N GLY A 317 6.40 6.51 28.18
CA GLY A 317 7.80 6.17 27.90
C GLY A 317 8.09 4.67 28.00
N LEU A 318 7.46 3.96 28.94
CA LEU A 318 7.62 2.51 29.09
C LEU A 318 6.95 1.77 27.93
N LEU A 319 5.71 2.15 27.58
CA LEU A 319 4.95 1.55 26.48
C LEU A 319 5.65 1.76 25.13
N MET A 320 6.20 2.95 24.87
CA MET A 320 7.01 3.20 23.67
C MET A 320 8.25 2.30 23.62
N ARG A 321 8.96 2.10 24.74
CA ARG A 321 10.14 1.22 24.76
C ARG A 321 9.78 -0.23 24.45
N ILE A 322 8.73 -0.76 25.08
CA ILE A 322 8.25 -2.13 24.84
C ILE A 322 7.79 -2.27 23.38
N MET A 323 7.07 -1.28 22.85
CA MET A 323 6.67 -1.24 21.45
C MET A 323 7.88 -1.35 20.52
N LEU A 324 8.89 -0.51 20.71
CA LEU A 324 10.08 -0.49 19.85
C LEU A 324 10.88 -1.79 19.95
N VAL A 325 10.98 -2.40 21.14
CA VAL A 325 11.63 -3.71 21.29
C VAL A 325 10.84 -4.80 20.55
N GLY A 326 9.51 -4.83 20.71
CA GLY A 326 8.66 -5.78 20.00
C GLY A 326 8.73 -5.62 18.48
N GLN A 327 8.71 -4.38 17.99
CA GLN A 327 8.87 -4.08 16.57
C GLN A 327 10.26 -4.46 16.05
N ALA A 328 11.32 -4.24 16.82
CA ALA A 328 12.67 -4.65 16.44
C ALA A 328 12.80 -6.17 16.27
N VAL A 329 12.18 -6.95 17.17
CA VAL A 329 12.16 -8.42 17.06
C VAL A 329 11.32 -8.87 15.86
N SER A 330 10.13 -8.30 15.67
CA SER A 330 9.24 -8.59 14.53
C SER A 330 9.91 -8.25 13.18
N GLN A 331 10.75 -7.22 13.13
CA GLN A 331 11.45 -6.79 11.93
C GLN A 331 12.58 -7.72 11.47
N SER A 332 13.07 -8.61 12.33
CA SER A 332 14.21 -9.50 12.01
C SER A 332 14.01 -10.32 10.74
N THR A 333 12.80 -10.81 10.46
CA THR A 333 12.51 -11.61 9.25
C THR A 333 12.58 -10.79 7.97
N ALA A 334 12.23 -9.50 8.00
CA ALA A 334 12.43 -8.60 6.86
C ALA A 334 13.93 -8.32 6.62
N ILE A 335 14.73 -8.24 7.70
CA ILE A 335 16.19 -8.11 7.58
C ILE A 335 16.78 -9.37 6.98
N TYR A 336 16.37 -10.56 7.41
CA TYR A 336 16.84 -11.82 6.81
C TYR A 336 16.46 -11.93 5.33
N ALA A 337 15.23 -11.57 4.96
CA ALA A 337 14.82 -11.52 3.56
C ALA A 337 15.67 -10.55 2.75
N MET A 338 15.90 -9.34 3.27
CA MET A 338 16.75 -8.34 2.62
C MET A 338 18.20 -8.84 2.43
N VAL A 339 18.79 -9.48 3.45
CA VAL A 339 20.14 -10.05 3.36
C VAL A 339 20.19 -11.15 2.29
N ILE A 340 19.21 -12.06 2.26
CA ILE A 340 19.14 -13.11 1.24
C ILE A 340 19.01 -12.51 -0.16
N SER A 341 18.17 -11.49 -0.34
CA SER A 341 18.03 -10.77 -1.60
C SER A 341 19.33 -10.09 -2.03
N LEU A 342 20.06 -9.45 -1.11
CA LEU A 342 21.35 -8.85 -1.41
C LEU A 342 22.40 -9.90 -1.80
N VAL A 343 22.43 -11.05 -1.12
CA VAL A 343 23.33 -12.16 -1.49
C VAL A 343 23.02 -12.66 -2.90
N LEU A 344 21.74 -12.85 -3.23
CA LEU A 344 21.30 -13.25 -4.58
C LEU A 344 21.63 -12.22 -5.67
N ILE A 345 21.79 -10.94 -5.33
CA ILE A 345 22.08 -9.86 -6.29
C ILE A 345 23.58 -9.64 -6.50
N PHE A 346 24.38 -9.81 -5.44
CA PHE A 346 25.79 -9.41 -5.44
C PHE A 346 26.77 -10.58 -5.44
N VAL A 347 26.36 -11.76 -4.97
CA VAL A 347 27.27 -12.90 -4.78
C VAL A 347 27.04 -14.01 -5.81
N ILE A 348 25.79 -14.19 -6.25
CA ILE A 348 25.36 -15.21 -7.21
C ILE A 348 25.16 -14.57 -8.58
#